data_AF-A0AA36ULF0-F1
#
_entry.id   AF-A0AA36ULF0-F1
#
_cell.length_a   1.000
_cell.length_b   1.000
_cell.length_c   1.000
_cell.angle_alpha   90.00
_cell.angle_beta   90.00
_cell.angle_gamma   90.00
#
_symmetry.space_group_name_H-M   'P 1'
#
loop_
_entity.id
_entity.type
_entity.pdbx_description
1 polymer ?
#
loop_
_entity_poly.entity_id
_entity_poly.type
_entity_poly.pdbx_seq_one_letter_code
_entity_poly.pdbx_strand_id
1 'polypeptide(L)' 'MSDTNLRPAAFEKYSGLNLNQDKATKPQTVQIVRNRFTWCFSTLENRSL' A
#
# COMPACT_ATOMS: atom_id res chain seq x y z
N MET A 1 -10.94 -44.44 28.18
CA MET A 1 -9.66 -43.76 28.45
C MET A 1 -8.87 -43.79 27.15
N SER A 2 -8.84 -42.66 26.42
CA SER A 2 -7.77 -41.63 26.41
C SER A 2 -6.70 -42.03 25.35
N ASP A 3 -6.31 -41.22 24.38
CA ASP A 3 -5.99 -39.80 24.46
C ASP A 3 -6.18 -39.07 23.13
N THR A 4 -6.81 -37.91 23.23
CA THR A 4 -6.87 -36.82 22.26
C THR A 4 -5.45 -36.31 21.93
N ASN A 5 -4.96 -36.59 20.71
CA ASN A 5 -3.78 -35.91 20.18
C ASN A 5 -4.20 -34.61 19.47
N LEU A 6 -4.21 -33.55 20.28
CA LEU A 6 -4.25 -32.15 19.89
C LEU A 6 -3.26 -31.87 18.75
N ARG A 7 -3.74 -31.76 17.50
CA ARG A 7 -2.96 -31.09 16.46
C ARG A 7 -2.79 -29.64 16.89
N PRO A 8 -1.57 -29.08 16.94
CA PRO A 8 -1.38 -27.71 17.36
C PRO A 8 -2.08 -26.78 16.38
N ALA A 9 -3.17 -26.15 16.82
CA ALA A 9 -3.92 -25.11 16.13
C ALA A 9 -3.13 -23.79 16.03
N ALA A 10 -1.84 -23.87 15.72
CA ALA A 10 -0.90 -22.74 15.73
C ALA A 10 -0.49 -22.27 14.32
N PHE A 11 -0.96 -22.93 13.26
CA PHE A 11 -0.62 -22.60 11.86
C PHE A 11 -1.69 -21.78 11.11
N GLU A 12 -2.70 -21.23 11.80
CA GLU A 12 -3.67 -20.30 11.19
C GLU A 12 -3.38 -18.81 11.48
N LYS A 13 -2.21 -18.49 12.04
CA LYS A 13 -1.85 -17.12 12.46
C LYS A 13 -0.96 -16.34 11.50
N TYR A 14 -0.87 -16.78 10.24
CA TYR A 14 -0.39 -15.92 9.16
C TYR A 14 -1.51 -15.83 8.13
N SER A 15 -2.61 -15.16 8.49
CA SER A 15 -3.49 -14.63 7.45
C SER A 15 -2.60 -13.75 6.58
N GLY A 16 -2.45 -14.08 5.30
CA GLY A 16 -1.67 -13.32 4.32
C GLY A 16 -2.32 -11.97 4.00
N LEU A 17 -2.64 -11.21 5.04
CA LEU A 17 -3.25 -9.90 4.99
C LEU A 17 -2.20 -8.95 4.44
N ASN A 18 -2.17 -8.84 3.11
CA ASN A 18 -1.41 -7.79 2.45
C ASN A 18 -1.91 -6.45 3.00
N LEU A 19 -1.06 -5.75 3.76
CA LEU A 19 -1.33 -4.48 4.45
C LEU A 19 -1.72 -3.32 3.52
N ASN A 20 -1.88 -3.60 2.22
CA ASN A 20 -2.26 -2.64 1.19
C ASN A 20 -3.66 -2.93 0.59
N GLN A 21 -4.41 -3.90 1.15
CA GLN A 21 -5.72 -4.31 0.61
C GLN A 21 -6.78 -3.20 0.58
N ASP A 22 -6.63 -2.18 1.42
CA ASP A 22 -7.56 -1.07 1.57
C ASP A 22 -7.09 0.24 0.91
N LYS A 23 -5.88 0.28 0.32
CA LYS A 23 -5.36 1.52 -0.29
C LYS A 23 -5.71 1.66 -1.76
N ALA A 24 -7.01 1.60 -2.08
CA ALA A 24 -7.51 2.02 -3.38
C ALA A 24 -7.43 3.55 -3.49
N THR A 25 -6.32 4.06 -4.00
CA THR A 25 -6.14 5.49 -4.21
C THR A 25 -6.92 5.91 -5.46
N LYS A 26 -7.76 6.94 -5.36
CA LYS A 26 -8.54 7.50 -6.49
C LYS A 26 -7.58 7.84 -7.66
N PRO A 27 -7.65 7.14 -8.81
CA PRO A 27 -6.70 7.35 -9.91
C PRO A 27 -6.60 8.81 -10.36
N GLN A 28 -7.72 9.52 -10.35
CA GLN A 28 -7.81 10.94 -10.69
C GLN A 28 -6.96 11.84 -9.76
N THR A 29 -7.00 11.60 -8.45
CA THR A 29 -6.25 12.43 -7.48
C THR A 29 -4.74 12.20 -7.63
N VAL A 30 -4.31 10.96 -7.88
CA VAL A 30 -2.90 10.65 -8.15
C VAL A 30 -2.42 11.35 -9.41
N GLN A 31 -3.22 11.34 -10.49
CA GLN A 31 -2.88 12.02 -11.73
C GLN A 31 -2.76 13.53 -11.55
N ILE A 32 -3.69 14.16 -10.82
CA ILE A 32 -3.65 15.60 -10.53
C ILE A 32 -2.40 15.96 -9.72
N VAL A 33 -2.11 15.22 -8.65
CA VAL A 33 -0.94 15.49 -7.80
C VAL A 33 0.35 15.33 -8.61
N ARG A 34 0.47 14.29 -9.42
CA ARG A 34 1.65 14.05 -10.27
C ARG A 34 1.87 15.17 -11.28
N ASN A 35 0.81 15.61 -11.97
CA ASN A 35 0.90 16.71 -12.92
C ASN A 35 1.31 18.03 -12.25
N ARG A 36 0.79 18.31 -11.04
CA ARG A 36 1.18 19.48 -10.26
C ARG A 36 2.66 19.43 -9.86
N PHE A 37 3.16 18.28 -9.40
CA PHE A 37 4.57 18.12 -9.08
C PHE A 37 5.46 18.33 -10.30
N THR A 38 5.13 17.72 -11.44
CA THR A 38 5.87 17.93 -12.70
C THR A 38 5.90 19.41 -13.08
N TRP A 39 4.77 20.10 -13.02
CA TRP A 39 4.69 21.53 -13.30
C TRP A 39 5.56 22.37 -12.35
N CYS A 40 5.53 22.08 -11.04
CA CYS A 40 6.37 22.77 -10.06
C CYS A 40 7.85 22.66 -10.42
N PHE A 41 8.35 21.47 -10.76
CA PHE A 41 9.74 21.30 -11.18
C PHE A 41 10.05 22.08 -12.45
N SER A 42 9.19 22.01 -13.48
CA SER A 42 9.40 22.81 -14.69
C SER A 42 9.45 24.32 -14.40
N THR A 43 8.62 24.83 -13.48
CA THR A 43 8.69 26.25 -13.09
C THR A 43 9.94 26.61 -12.29
N LEU A 44 10.44 25.70 -11.44
CA LEU A 44 11.66 25.91 -10.68
C LEU A 44 12.90 25.86 -11.58
N GLU A 45 12.94 24.93 -12.54
CA GLU A 45 13.99 24.83 -13.54
C GLU A 45 14.00 26.05 -14.48
N ASN A 46 12.84 26.49 -14.98
CA ASN A 46 12.75 27.68 -15.85
C ASN A 46 13.04 29.00 -15.12
N ARG A 47 12.94 29.04 -13.80
CA ARG A 47 13.20 30.24 -12.98
C ARG A 47 14.62 30.28 -12.40
N SER A 48 15.41 29.22 -12.59
CA SER A 48 16.84 29.16 -12.27
C SER A 48 17.75 29.68 -13.40
N LEU A 49 17.18 30.32 -14.42
CA LEU A 49 17.89 31.04 -15.49
C LEU A 49 18.33 32.44 -15.03
#